data_AF-A0AAV3Q9F6-F1
#
_entry.id   AF-A0AAV3Q9F6-F1
#
_cell.length_a   1.000
_cell.length_b   1.000
_cell.length_c   1.000
_cell.angle_alpha   90.00
_cell.angle_beta   90.00
_cell.angle_gamma   90.00
#
_symmetry.space_group_name_H-M   'P 1'
#
loop_
_entity.id
_entity.type
_entity.pdbx_description
1 polymer ?
#
loop_
_entity_poly.entity_id
_entity_poly.type
_entity_poly.pdbx_seq_one_letter_code
_entity_poly.pdbx_strand_id
1 'polypeptide(L)'
;MSGLMPNLDKSTCYYAGTIDEQIAKLGEIMKISTCSLPVSIEKRVRQFLWSGSKDEKAHSKVAWSQISKKKDRGRLGIKRLRMWNMACMSFHIWNLCGTKETIWVKWIHTYKLRGQSFWVIEGKSINSWVWRKLLRLKEAVRAHVKVQIGSGCESSFLYDNWHQLGLLYKILNDIEISLMRI
;
A
#
# COMPACT_ATOMS: atom_id res chain seq x y z
N MET A 1 7.79 -11.51 34.56
CA MET A 1 7.12 -12.14 33.41
C MET A 1 5.75 -12.60 33.89
N SER A 2 4.66 -11.94 33.50
CA SER A 2 3.31 -12.36 33.91
C SER A 2 2.99 -13.71 33.26
N GLY A 3 2.84 -14.77 34.05
CA GLY A 3 2.56 -16.14 33.61
C GLY A 3 1.17 -16.36 33.01
N LEU A 4 0.56 -15.34 32.40
CA LEU A 4 -0.72 -15.47 31.72
C LEU A 4 -0.47 -16.10 30.34
N MET A 5 -0.95 -17.33 30.16
CA MET A 5 -0.94 -17.96 28.85
C MET A 5 -2.03 -17.35 27.96
N PRO A 6 -1.71 -17.03 26.70
CA PRO A 6 -2.70 -16.54 25.75
C PRO A 6 -3.76 -17.60 25.50
N ASN A 7 -5.04 -17.22 25.59
CA ASN A 7 -6.15 -18.09 25.26
C ASN A 7 -6.19 -18.32 23.74
N LEU A 8 -5.76 -19.49 23.29
CA LEU A 8 -5.60 -19.80 21.87
C LEU A 8 -6.92 -19.83 21.10
N ASP A 9 -8.03 -20.15 21.77
CA ASP A 9 -9.37 -20.19 21.15
C ASP A 9 -9.94 -18.78 20.88
N LYS A 10 -9.50 -17.78 21.66
CA LYS A 10 -9.95 -16.38 21.55
C LYS A 10 -8.91 -15.46 20.90
N SER A 11 -7.68 -15.93 20.70
CA SER A 11 -6.58 -15.12 20.19
C SER A 11 -6.43 -15.33 18.69
N THR A 12 -6.39 -14.23 17.94
CA THR A 12 -6.07 -14.23 16.51
C THR A 12 -4.84 -13.36 16.29
N CYS A 13 -3.83 -13.89 15.62
CA CYS A 13 -2.63 -13.13 15.31
C CYS A 13 -2.74 -12.54 13.91
N TYR A 14 -2.61 -11.21 13.81
CA TYR A 14 -2.68 -10.48 12.56
C TYR A 14 -1.27 -10.20 12.05
N TYR A 15 -0.96 -10.71 10.86
CA TYR A 15 0.35 -10.50 10.25
C TYR A 15 0.26 -9.41 9.20
N ALA A 16 1.19 -8.45 9.30
CA ALA A 16 1.43 -7.46 8.28
C ALA A 16 2.69 -7.85 7.50
N GLY A 17 2.53 -8.30 6.25
CA GLY A 17 3.64 -8.32 5.31
C GLY A 17 4.54 -9.55 5.25
N THR A 18 4.07 -10.66 5.82
CA THR A 18 4.65 -12.00 5.68
C THR A 18 4.09 -12.69 4.43
N ILE A 19 4.86 -13.58 3.79
CA ILE A 19 4.41 -14.37 2.62
C ILE A 19 3.37 -15.39 3.09
N ASP A 20 2.30 -15.66 2.34
CA ASP A 20 1.21 -16.54 2.76
C ASP A 20 1.71 -17.94 3.21
N GLU A 21 2.76 -18.48 2.59
CA GLU A 21 3.44 -19.71 3.02
C GLU A 21 4.09 -19.59 4.41
N GLN A 22 4.78 -18.48 4.68
CA GLN A 22 5.40 -18.25 5.98
C GLN A 22 4.33 -17.99 7.06
N ILE A 23 3.20 -17.38 6.69
CA ILE A 23 2.03 -17.19 7.57
C ILE A 23 1.38 -18.55 7.91
N ALA A 24 1.28 -19.45 6.93
CA ALA A 24 0.78 -20.81 7.13
C ALA A 24 1.71 -21.60 8.06
N LYS A 25 3.03 -21.56 7.81
CA LYS A 25 4.04 -22.23 8.61
C LYS A 25 4.09 -21.72 10.06
N LEU A 26 3.98 -20.40 10.26
CA LEU A 26 3.87 -19.80 11.59
C LEU A 26 2.54 -20.14 12.28
N GLY A 27 1.45 -20.25 11.51
CA GLY A 27 0.15 -20.68 12.00
C GLY A 27 0.15 -22.12 12.52
N GLU A 28 0.83 -23.02 11.82
CA GLU A 28 1.03 -24.41 12.25
C GLU A 28 1.87 -24.50 13.53
N ILE A 29 2.98 -23.75 13.60
CA ILE A 29 3.87 -23.74 14.77
C ILE A 29 3.17 -23.18 16.01
N MET A 30 2.44 -22.08 15.87
CA MET A 30 1.84 -21.39 17.01
C MET A 30 0.42 -21.86 17.34
N LYS A 31 -0.20 -22.68 16.49
CA LYS A 31 -1.59 -23.14 16.61
C LYS A 31 -2.61 -21.98 16.76
N ILE A 32 -2.33 -20.83 16.17
CA ILE A 32 -3.18 -19.63 16.21
C ILE A 32 -3.68 -19.32 14.80
N SER A 33 -4.95 -18.94 14.66
CA SER A 33 -5.51 -18.50 13.38
C SER A 33 -4.78 -17.25 12.86
N THR A 34 -4.29 -17.31 11.63
CA THR A 34 -3.48 -16.26 10.99
C THR A 34 -4.20 -15.66 9.79
N CYS A 35 -4.15 -14.33 9.63
CA CYS A 35 -4.86 -13.67 8.53
C CYS A 35 -4.34 -12.26 8.19
N SER A 36 -4.60 -11.79 6.96
CA SER A 36 -4.09 -10.51 6.44
C SER A 36 -4.95 -9.31 6.88
N LEU A 37 -4.31 -8.31 7.49
CA LEU A 37 -4.95 -7.19 8.22
C LEU A 37 -6.17 -6.55 7.52
N PRO A 38 -6.14 -6.10 6.25
CA PRO A 38 -7.28 -5.39 5.66
C PRO A 38 -8.49 -6.31 5.44
N VAL A 39 -8.25 -7.58 5.10
CA VAL A 39 -9.30 -8.54 4.78
C VAL A 39 -9.95 -9.06 6.07
N SER A 40 -9.15 -9.31 7.09
CA SER A 40 -9.63 -9.85 8.37
C SER A 40 -10.46 -8.83 9.14
N ILE A 41 -10.00 -7.58 9.20
CA ILE A 41 -10.77 -6.51 9.86
C ILE A 41 -12.09 -6.31 9.10
N GLU A 42 -12.05 -6.25 7.76
CA GLU A 42 -13.27 -6.09 6.97
C GLU A 42 -14.23 -7.28 7.14
N LYS A 43 -13.70 -8.51 7.26
CA LYS A 43 -14.48 -9.72 7.58
C LYS A 43 -15.14 -9.62 8.95
N ARG A 44 -14.41 -9.17 9.98
CA ARG A 44 -14.94 -9.01 11.34
C ARG A 44 -16.04 -7.95 11.41
N VAL A 45 -15.85 -6.83 10.71
CA VAL A 45 -16.88 -5.78 10.60
C VAL A 45 -18.12 -6.31 9.86
N ARG A 46 -17.93 -7.09 8.79
CA ARG A 46 -19.03 -7.74 8.06
C ARG A 46 -19.81 -8.72 8.94
N GLN A 47 -19.09 -9.56 9.70
CA GLN A 47 -19.71 -10.49 10.64
C GLN A 47 -20.51 -9.72 11.68
N PHE A 48 -19.90 -8.77 12.36
CA PHE A 48 -20.59 -7.93 13.35
C PHE A 48 -21.87 -7.28 12.80
N LEU A 49 -21.82 -6.76 11.56
CA LEU A 49 -22.97 -6.11 10.94
C LEU A 49 -24.16 -7.06 10.70
N TRP A 50 -23.90 -8.35 10.43
CA TRP A 50 -24.94 -9.29 10.00
C TRP A 50 -25.29 -10.38 11.02
N SER A 51 -24.34 -10.81 11.85
CA SER A 51 -24.51 -11.82 12.89
C SER A 51 -24.40 -11.26 14.32
N GLY A 52 -24.06 -9.97 14.47
CA GLY A 52 -23.78 -9.38 15.77
C GLY A 52 -22.51 -9.94 16.41
N SER A 53 -22.46 -9.99 17.73
CA SER A 53 -21.29 -10.47 18.50
C SER A 53 -21.16 -11.99 18.57
N LYS A 54 -22.15 -12.73 18.08
CA LYS A 54 -22.08 -14.20 18.00
C LYS A 54 -21.36 -14.58 16.71
N ASP A 55 -20.41 -15.52 16.81
CA ASP A 55 -19.70 -16.11 15.66
C ASP A 55 -20.61 -17.10 14.87
N GLU A 56 -21.90 -16.78 14.77
CA GLU A 56 -22.87 -17.52 13.96
C GLU A 56 -22.73 -17.10 12.50
N LYS A 57 -22.81 -18.06 11.58
CA LYS A 57 -22.77 -17.79 10.14
C LYS A 57 -24.08 -17.12 9.71
N ALA A 58 -24.12 -15.79 9.70
CA ALA A 58 -25.21 -15.03 9.10
C ALA A 58 -24.95 -14.73 7.62
N HIS A 59 -25.99 -14.85 6.80
CA HIS A 59 -25.94 -14.44 5.40
C HIS A 59 -25.95 -12.91 5.28
N SER A 60 -25.09 -12.38 4.43
CA SER A 60 -25.04 -10.95 4.11
C SER A 60 -26.31 -10.56 3.34
N LYS A 61 -27.19 -9.76 3.96
CA LYS A 61 -28.44 -9.32 3.31
C LYS A 61 -28.22 -8.32 2.17
N VAL A 62 -27.10 -7.60 2.20
CA VAL A 62 -26.74 -6.61 1.18
C VAL A 62 -25.28 -6.79 0.78
N ALA A 63 -24.97 -6.66 -0.52
CA ALA A 63 -23.61 -6.71 -1.00
C ALA A 63 -22.74 -5.61 -0.37
N TRP A 64 -21.53 -5.97 0.06
CA TRP A 64 -20.61 -5.02 0.72
C TRP A 64 -20.29 -3.79 -0.15
N SER A 65 -20.26 -3.97 -1.48
CA SER A 65 -20.07 -2.89 -2.44
C SER A 65 -21.14 -1.81 -2.37
N GLN A 66 -22.37 -2.15 -1.97
CA GLN A 66 -23.49 -1.24 -1.79
C GLN A 66 -23.44 -0.54 -0.44
N ILE A 67 -23.06 -1.27 0.63
CA ILE A 67 -22.87 -0.72 1.99
C ILE A 67 -21.80 0.37 2.00
N SER A 68 -20.71 0.15 1.25
CA SER A 68 -19.59 1.07 1.21
C SER A 68 -19.81 2.36 0.42
N LYS A 69 -20.95 2.51 -0.25
CA LYS A 69 -21.28 3.78 -0.90
C LYS A 69 -21.54 4.85 0.15
N LYS A 70 -21.41 6.11 -0.28
CA LYS A 70 -21.60 7.29 0.57
C LYS A 70 -22.98 7.30 1.26
N LYS A 71 -23.04 7.93 2.43
CA LYS A 71 -24.25 8.03 3.27
C LYS A 71 -25.37 8.85 2.62
N ASP A 72 -25.00 9.84 1.81
CA ASP A 72 -25.91 10.66 0.99
C ASP A 72 -26.83 9.83 0.07
N ARG A 73 -26.40 8.63 -0.34
CA ARG A 73 -27.17 7.68 -1.16
C ARG A 73 -27.95 6.66 -0.33
N GLY A 74 -28.19 6.94 0.95
CA GLY A 74 -28.93 6.05 1.87
C GLY A 74 -28.20 4.74 2.21
N ARG A 75 -26.86 4.76 2.21
CA ARG A 75 -26.00 3.60 2.53
C ARG A 75 -25.21 3.85 3.82
N LEU A 76 -24.52 2.84 4.36
CA LEU A 76 -23.83 3.01 5.64
C LEU A 76 -22.53 3.85 5.55
N GLY A 77 -21.93 3.98 4.37
CA GLY A 77 -20.68 4.75 4.22
C GLY A 77 -19.45 4.06 4.80
N ILE A 78 -19.50 2.75 5.04
CA ILE A 78 -18.35 1.98 5.56
C ILE A 78 -17.30 1.87 4.46
N LYS A 79 -16.13 2.50 4.68
CA LYS A 79 -15.05 2.47 3.68
C LYS A 79 -14.54 1.05 3.46
N ARG A 80 -14.34 0.66 2.21
CA ARG A 80 -13.65 -0.60 1.87
C ARG A 80 -12.19 -0.45 2.31
N LEU A 81 -11.75 -1.26 3.27
CA LEU A 81 -10.43 -1.11 3.88
C LEU A 81 -9.31 -1.34 2.87
N ARG A 82 -9.52 -2.24 1.91
CA ARG A 82 -8.58 -2.43 0.79
C ARG A 82 -8.38 -1.15 -0.03
N MET A 83 -9.46 -0.46 -0.39
CA MET A 83 -9.38 0.80 -1.15
C MET A 83 -8.78 1.92 -0.31
N TRP A 84 -9.18 2.00 0.96
CA TRP A 84 -8.67 3.02 1.86
C TRP A 84 -7.17 2.85 2.13
N ASN A 85 -6.71 1.61 2.33
CA ASN A 85 -5.29 1.30 2.45
C ASN A 85 -4.51 1.67 1.18
N MET A 86 -5.05 1.39 -0.02
CA MET A 86 -4.42 1.84 -1.27
C MET A 86 -4.34 3.37 -1.35
N ALA A 87 -5.38 4.08 -0.93
CA ALA A 87 -5.37 5.54 -0.89
C ALA A 87 -4.33 6.10 0.09
N CYS A 88 -4.25 5.56 1.31
CA CYS A 88 -3.23 5.95 2.29
C CYS A 88 -1.81 5.70 1.77
N MET A 89 -1.56 4.53 1.15
CA MET A 89 -0.26 4.24 0.56
C MET A 89 0.07 5.18 -0.62
N SER A 90 -0.92 5.53 -1.43
CA SER A 90 -0.75 6.51 -2.52
C SER A 90 -0.44 7.90 -1.98
N PHE A 91 -1.07 8.29 -0.86
CA PHE A 91 -0.76 9.53 -0.17
C PHE A 91 0.66 9.56 0.40
N HIS A 92 1.18 8.43 0.89
CA HIS A 92 2.60 8.33 1.26
C HIS A 92 3.52 8.51 0.06
N ILE A 93 3.22 7.91 -1.09
CA ILE A 93 3.98 8.12 -2.34
C ILE A 93 3.95 9.60 -2.74
N TRP A 94 2.76 10.23 -2.71
CA TRP A 94 2.62 11.66 -2.96
C TRP A 94 3.53 12.50 -2.06
N ASN A 95 3.56 12.21 -0.76
CA ASN A 95 4.42 12.93 0.18
C ASN A 95 5.92 12.68 -0.06
N LEU A 96 6.31 11.53 -0.62
CA LEU A 96 7.71 11.29 -1.00
C LEU A 96 8.13 12.12 -2.21
N CYS A 97 7.21 12.38 -3.14
CA CYS A 97 7.45 13.19 -4.33
C CYS A 97 7.28 14.69 -4.11
N GLY A 98 6.55 15.10 -3.06
CA GLY A 98 6.34 16.49 -2.70
C GLY A 98 7.39 17.03 -1.74
N THR A 99 7.29 18.33 -1.44
CA THR A 99 8.20 19.07 -0.54
C THR A 99 7.94 18.83 0.95
N LYS A 100 7.24 17.75 1.30
CA LYS A 100 6.71 17.57 2.65
C LYS A 100 7.76 16.99 3.60
N GLU A 101 8.21 17.80 4.53
CA GLU A 101 9.33 17.52 5.43
C GLU A 101 9.02 16.67 6.68
N THR A 102 8.20 15.61 6.55
CA THR A 102 7.99 14.71 7.71
C THR A 102 9.24 13.90 8.03
N ILE A 103 9.44 13.52 9.31
CA ILE A 103 10.57 12.68 9.75
C ILE A 103 10.68 11.40 8.91
N TRP A 104 9.54 10.75 8.64
CA TRP A 104 9.50 9.55 7.81
C TRP A 104 9.94 9.82 6.37
N VAL A 105 9.49 10.93 5.76
CA VAL A 105 9.90 11.34 4.40
C VAL A 105 11.41 11.62 4.38
N LYS A 106 11.94 12.40 5.33
CA LYS A 106 13.38 12.69 5.45
C LYS A 106 14.20 11.40 5.57
N TRP A 107 13.79 10.48 6.44
CA TRP A 107 14.46 9.20 6.61
C TRP A 107 14.46 8.36 5.32
N ILE A 108 13.33 8.31 4.61
CA ILE A 108 13.25 7.60 3.32
C ILE A 108 14.17 8.24 2.29
N HIS A 109 14.18 9.57 2.18
CA HIS A 109 15.07 10.30 1.27
C HIS A 109 16.54 9.99 1.55
N THR A 110 16.97 10.05 2.82
CA THR A 110 18.36 9.81 3.22
C THR A 110 18.79 8.35 3.04
N TYR A 111 17.98 7.39 3.50
CA TYR A 111 18.42 6.00 3.62
C TYR A 111 17.97 5.08 2.47
N LYS A 112 16.81 5.36 1.86
CA LYS A 112 16.22 4.53 0.79
C LYS A 112 16.40 5.13 -0.59
N LEU A 113 16.18 6.43 -0.75
CA LEU A 113 16.29 7.10 -2.04
C LEU A 113 17.74 7.51 -2.37
N ARG A 114 18.50 7.99 -1.37
CA ARG A 114 19.92 8.38 -1.52
C ARG A 114 20.14 9.36 -2.68
N GLY A 115 19.25 10.35 -2.81
CA GLY A 115 19.30 11.34 -3.89
C GLY A 115 18.72 10.88 -5.24
N GLN A 116 18.23 9.64 -5.35
CA GLN A 116 17.53 9.16 -6.55
C GLN A 116 16.03 9.46 -6.47
N SER A 117 15.41 9.68 -7.62
CA SER A 117 13.95 9.80 -7.69
C SER A 117 13.27 8.47 -7.34
N PHE A 118 12.18 8.53 -6.56
CA PHE A 118 11.37 7.38 -6.19
C PHE A 118 10.92 6.56 -7.42
N TRP A 119 10.72 7.22 -8.57
CA TRP A 119 10.26 6.58 -9.80
C TRP A 119 11.28 5.64 -10.43
N VAL A 120 12.57 5.91 -10.22
CA VAL A 120 13.68 5.17 -10.86
C VAL A 120 14.04 3.92 -10.06
N ILE A 121 13.79 3.90 -8.76
CA ILE A 121 14.24 2.82 -7.89
C ILE A 121 13.53 1.51 -8.21
N GLU A 122 14.33 0.46 -8.35
CA GLU A 122 13.89 -0.91 -8.53
C GLU A 122 13.89 -1.68 -7.20
N GLY A 123 12.91 -2.56 -7.04
CA GLY A 123 12.68 -3.27 -5.80
C GLY A 123 13.71 -4.36 -5.51
N LYS A 124 14.81 -4.01 -4.83
CA LYS A 124 15.71 -5.02 -4.25
C LYS A 124 15.01 -5.82 -3.13
N SER A 125 15.31 -7.11 -3.00
CA SER A 125 14.54 -8.06 -2.17
C SER A 125 14.64 -7.82 -0.66
N ILE A 126 15.71 -7.16 -0.18
CA ILE A 126 15.97 -6.88 1.26
C ILE A 126 15.36 -5.54 1.68
N ASN A 127 14.06 -5.35 1.43
CA ASN A 127 13.38 -4.11 1.76
C ASN A 127 12.19 -4.34 2.69
N SER A 128 11.91 -3.34 3.52
CA SER A 128 10.75 -3.37 4.42
C SER A 128 9.48 -3.61 3.63
N TRP A 129 8.50 -4.29 4.25
CA TRP A 129 7.24 -4.61 3.58
C TRP A 129 6.53 -3.36 3.05
N VAL A 130 6.50 -2.29 3.84
CA VAL A 130 5.90 -1.01 3.44
C VAL A 130 6.57 -0.52 2.17
N TRP A 131 7.91 -0.54 2.11
CA TRP A 131 8.66 -0.13 0.92
C TRP A 131 8.32 -0.98 -0.31
N ARG A 132 8.31 -2.31 -0.18
CA ARG A 132 7.90 -3.22 -1.27
C ARG A 132 6.48 -2.91 -1.74
N LYS A 133 5.57 -2.58 -0.83
CA LYS A 133 4.17 -2.27 -1.16
C LYS A 133 4.04 -0.90 -1.84
N LEU A 134 4.80 0.10 -1.43
CA LEU A 134 4.90 1.39 -2.12
C LEU A 134 5.44 1.22 -3.54
N LEU A 135 6.52 0.45 -3.71
CA LEU A 135 7.09 0.16 -5.03
C LEU A 135 6.13 -0.61 -5.95
N ARG A 136 5.32 -1.53 -5.41
CA ARG A 136 4.26 -2.22 -6.18
C ARG A 136 3.13 -1.28 -6.62
N LEU A 137 2.86 -0.22 -5.87
CA LEU A 137 1.87 0.81 -6.22
C LEU A 137 2.46 1.93 -7.09
N LYS A 138 3.79 1.94 -7.30
CA LYS A 138 4.53 2.97 -8.04
C LYS A 138 3.88 3.28 -9.38
N GLU A 139 3.71 2.29 -10.26
CA GLU A 139 3.19 2.54 -11.61
C GLU A 139 1.71 2.98 -11.62
N ALA A 140 0.88 2.42 -10.72
CA ALA A 140 -0.53 2.82 -10.63
C ALA A 140 -0.70 4.27 -10.15
N VAL A 141 0.15 4.71 -9.21
CA VAL A 141 0.11 6.07 -8.67
C VAL A 141 0.79 7.06 -9.61
N ARG A 142 1.84 6.65 -10.32
CA ARG A 142 2.61 7.48 -11.25
C ARG A 142 1.75 8.15 -12.32
N ALA A 143 0.75 7.46 -12.86
CA ALA A 143 -0.18 8.04 -13.83
C ALA A 143 -0.99 9.23 -13.27
N HIS A 144 -1.13 9.30 -11.95
CA HIS A 144 -1.93 10.29 -11.23
C HIS A 144 -1.09 11.35 -10.51
N VAL A 145 0.25 11.23 -10.55
CA VAL A 145 1.18 12.17 -9.92
C VAL A 145 2.00 12.85 -11.00
N LYS A 146 1.82 14.18 -11.09
CA LYS A 146 2.59 15.06 -11.96
C LYS A 146 3.37 16.03 -11.10
N VAL A 147 4.64 16.22 -11.42
CA VAL A 147 5.47 17.22 -10.75
C VAL A 147 5.21 18.56 -11.42
N GLN A 148 4.83 19.58 -10.64
CA GLN A 148 4.81 20.96 -11.12
C GLN A 148 6.23 21.51 -11.04
N ILE A 149 6.77 21.96 -12.17
CA ILE A 149 8.13 22.50 -12.25
C ILE A 149 8.17 23.84 -11.53
N GLY A 150 8.87 23.89 -10.39
CA GLY A 150 9.26 25.10 -9.67
C GLY A 150 10.68 25.56 -10.06
N SER A 151 11.44 26.18 -9.15
CA SER A 151 12.76 26.78 -9.45
C SER A 151 13.92 25.80 -9.76
N GLY A 152 13.65 24.56 -10.15
CA GLY A 152 14.66 23.61 -10.64
C GLY A 152 15.59 22.97 -9.60
N CYS A 153 15.52 23.35 -8.32
CA CYS A 153 16.43 22.85 -7.27
C CYS A 153 15.99 21.51 -6.65
N GLU A 154 14.69 21.19 -6.68
CA GLU A 154 14.10 20.03 -6.00
C GLU A 154 13.54 18.97 -6.96
N SER A 155 13.56 19.24 -8.27
CA SER A 155 12.96 18.39 -9.29
C SER A 155 14.00 17.96 -10.32
N SER A 156 14.14 16.65 -10.52
CA SER A 156 15.04 16.11 -11.53
C SER A 156 14.37 16.10 -12.91
N PHE A 157 14.87 16.93 -13.82
CA PHE A 157 14.38 17.04 -15.19
C PHE A 157 14.35 15.70 -15.96
N LEU A 158 15.28 14.79 -15.69
CA LEU A 158 15.37 13.51 -16.41
C LEU A 158 14.54 12.40 -15.78
N TYR A 159 14.36 12.45 -14.45
CA TYR A 159 13.87 11.34 -13.64
C TYR A 159 12.51 11.58 -12.98
N ASP A 160 11.93 12.77 -13.15
CA ASP A 160 10.60 13.08 -12.65
C ASP A 160 9.54 13.15 -13.76
N ASN A 161 8.31 12.81 -13.40
CA ASN A 161 7.18 12.75 -14.30
C ASN A 161 6.54 14.14 -14.48
N TRP A 162 7.19 15.00 -15.26
CA TRP A 162 6.73 16.38 -15.51
C TRP A 162 6.07 16.56 -16.89
N HIS A 163 6.28 15.62 -17.83
CA HIS A 163 5.75 15.68 -19.19
C HIS A 163 4.74 14.56 -19.48
N GLN A 164 3.81 14.79 -20.41
CA GLN A 164 2.76 13.80 -20.76
C GLN A 164 3.32 12.50 -21.34
N LEU A 165 4.53 12.52 -21.88
CA LEU A 165 5.24 11.37 -22.47
C LEU A 165 5.95 10.49 -21.42
N GLY A 166 5.93 10.87 -20.14
CA GLY A 166 6.62 10.13 -19.07
C GLY A 166 8.03 10.66 -18.77
N LEU A 167 8.93 9.77 -18.35
CA LEU A 167 10.30 10.15 -17.98
C LEU A 167 11.13 10.38 -19.23
N LEU A 168 11.74 11.57 -19.33
CA LEU A 168 12.67 11.87 -20.43
C LEU A 168 13.84 10.89 -20.49
N TYR A 169 14.35 10.40 -19.35
CA TYR A 169 15.38 9.36 -19.34
C TYR A 169 15.00 8.12 -20.17
N LYS A 170 13.73 7.69 -20.10
CA LYS A 170 13.28 6.55 -20.92
C LYS A 170 13.22 6.90 -22.39
N ILE A 171 12.71 8.09 -22.70
CA ILE A 171 12.56 8.56 -24.08
C ILE A 171 13.93 8.74 -24.75
N LEU A 172 14.91 9.30 -24.04
CA LEU A 172 16.26 9.50 -24.54
C LEU A 172 16.98 8.17 -24.77
N ASN A 173 16.86 7.21 -23.85
CA ASN A 173 17.39 5.87 -24.07
C ASN A 173 16.72 5.16 -25.25
N ASP A 174 15.41 5.29 -25.43
CA ASP A 174 14.70 4.69 -26.57
C ASP A 174 15.12 5.34 -27.92
N ILE A 175 15.46 6.63 -27.90
CA ILE A 175 16.00 7.35 -29.07
C ILE A 175 17.44 6.92 -29.36
N GLU A 176 18.31 6.83 -28.36
CA GLU A 176 19.69 6.33 -28.54
C GLU A 176 19.71 4.89 -29.06
N ILE A 177 18.83 4.02 -28.55
CA ILE A 177 18.68 2.64 -29.02
C ILE A 177 18.13 2.58 -30.44
N SER A 178 17.27 3.51 -30.84
CA SER A 178 16.78 3.61 -32.23
C SER A 178 17.84 4.14 -33.19
N LEU A 179 18.74 5.02 -32.74
CA LEU A 179 19.83 5.57 -33.56
C LEU A 179 21.02 4.60 -33.71
N MET A 180 21.17 3.60 -32.83
CA MET A 180 22.14 2.50 -32.97
C MET A 180 21.64 1.32 -33.81
N ARG A 181 20.46 1.42 -34.45
CA ARG A 181 19.82 0.36 -35.24
C ARG A 181 19.87 0.55 -36.76
N ILE A 182 20.81 1.36 -37.27
CA ILE A 182 21.08 1.52 -38.70
C ILE A 182 22.45 0.95 -39.04
#